data_AF-A0A352PP11-F1
#
_entry.id   AF-A0A352PP11-F1
#
_cell.length_a   1.000
_cell.length_b   1.000
_cell.length_c   1.000
_cell.angle_alpha   90.00
_cell.angle_beta   90.00
_cell.angle_gamma   90.00
#
_symmetry.space_group_name_H-M   'P 1'
#
loop_
_entity.id
_entity.type
_entity.pdbx_description
1 polymer ?
#
loop_
_entity_poly.entity_id
_entity_poly.type
_entity_poly.pdbx_seq_one_letter_code
_entity_poly.pdbx_strand_id
1 'polypeptide(L)'
;ADGRTQTAVVGRAKIERRPLLLVCASCEGITGSIVLQNAETIRLTDPTGDGRSVAALQPGDQVLVVLEGAGRHFGVKVDETIWEQ
;
A
#
# COMPACT_ATOMS: atom_id res chain seq x y z
N ALA A 1 -11.49 4.61 -35.17
CA ALA A 1 -10.24 4.37 -34.41
C ALA A 1 -9.82 2.95 -34.76
N ASP A 2 -8.84 2.81 -35.66
CA ASP A 2 -8.83 1.68 -36.60
C ASP A 2 -8.02 0.47 -36.12
N GLY A 3 -7.73 0.40 -34.81
CA GLY A 3 -7.33 -0.83 -34.12
C GLY A 3 -6.11 -1.58 -34.67
N ARG A 4 -5.20 -0.92 -35.39
CA ARG A 4 -4.07 -1.58 -36.06
C ARG A 4 -3.09 -2.14 -35.02
N THR A 5 -2.77 -3.43 -35.11
CA THR A 5 -1.82 -4.15 -34.25
C THR A 5 -0.71 -4.80 -35.07
N GLN A 6 0.43 -5.12 -34.45
CA GLN A 6 1.53 -5.86 -35.05
C GLN A 6 2.19 -6.79 -34.01
N THR A 7 2.79 -7.88 -34.47
CA THR A 7 3.50 -8.82 -33.61
C THR A 7 4.87 -8.26 -33.24
N ALA A 8 5.25 -8.38 -31.97
CA ALA A 8 6.57 -7.99 -31.47
C ALA A 8 7.18 -9.11 -30.61
N VAL A 9 8.51 -9.13 -30.51
CA VAL A 9 9.24 -10.09 -29.67
C VAL A 9 9.48 -9.48 -28.30
N VAL A 10 9.02 -10.18 -27.25
CA VAL A 10 9.35 -9.85 -25.86
C VAL A 10 10.63 -10.61 -25.48
N GLY A 11 11.74 -9.90 -25.31
CA GLY A 11 13.03 -10.53 -24.97
C GLY A 11 13.09 -11.05 -23.53
N ARG A 12 12.60 -10.27 -22.56
CA ARG A 12 12.54 -10.67 -21.14
C ARG A 12 11.32 -10.06 -20.47
N ALA A 13 10.52 -10.90 -19.82
CA ALA A 13 9.50 -10.48 -18.88
C ALA A 13 10.00 -10.79 -17.47
N LYS A 14 10.19 -9.75 -16.63
CA LYS A 14 10.49 -9.95 -15.21
C LYS A 14 9.17 -10.04 -14.46
N ILE A 15 8.77 -11.27 -14.12
CA ILE A 15 7.62 -11.51 -13.26
C ILE A 15 8.14 -11.55 -11.83
N GLU A 16 7.72 -10.59 -11.02
CA GLU A 16 8.14 -10.49 -9.62
C GLU A 16 6.91 -10.62 -8.73
N ARG A 17 6.86 -11.72 -7.96
CA ARG A 17 5.80 -11.93 -6.97
C ARG A 17 6.29 -11.38 -5.63
N ARG A 18 5.81 -10.19 -5.27
CA ARG A 18 5.91 -9.68 -3.90
C ARG A 18 4.54 -9.82 -3.25
N PRO A 19 4.36 -10.62 -2.19
CA PRO A 19 3.12 -10.62 -1.44
C PRO A 19 2.88 -9.22 -0.89
N LEU A 20 1.62 -8.78 -0.89
CA LEU A 20 1.24 -7.51 -0.27
C LEU A 20 1.19 -7.68 1.26
N LEU A 21 1.45 -6.61 1.98
CA LEU A 21 1.29 -6.51 3.43
C LEU A 21 -0.03 -5.79 3.71
N LEU A 22 -0.87 -6.38 4.55
CA LEU A 22 -1.98 -5.67 5.19
C LEU A 22 -1.46 -5.13 6.53
N VAL A 23 -1.42 -3.81 6.66
CA VAL A 23 -1.05 -3.14 7.91
C VAL A 23 -2.30 -2.54 8.51
N CYS A 24 -2.63 -2.92 9.74
CA CYS A 24 -3.74 -2.37 10.50
C CYS A 24 -3.21 -1.49 11.64
N ALA A 25 -3.84 -0.34 11.84
CA ALA A 25 -3.51 0.57 12.92
C ALA A 25 -4.78 1.08 13.60
N SER A 26 -4.70 1.28 14.92
CA SER A 26 -5.76 1.90 15.72
C SER A 26 -5.27 3.23 16.28
N CYS A 27 -6.04 4.30 16.08
CA CYS A 27 -5.76 5.62 16.62
C CYS A 27 -7.08 6.28 17.05
N GLU A 28 -7.13 6.84 18.26
CA GLU A 28 -8.31 7.55 18.79
C GLU A 28 -9.63 6.74 18.73
N GLY A 29 -9.55 5.41 18.88
CA GLY A 29 -10.70 4.51 18.80
C GLY A 29 -11.18 4.21 17.37
N ILE A 30 -10.48 4.70 16.34
CA ILE A 30 -10.70 4.40 14.93
C ILE A 30 -9.65 3.40 14.47
N THR A 31 -10.09 2.34 13.79
CA THR A 31 -9.20 1.37 13.15
C THR A 31 -9.21 1.61 11.65
N GLY A 32 -8.03 1.61 11.04
CA GLY A 32 -7.85 1.67 9.59
C GLY A 32 -6.84 0.62 9.13
N SER A 33 -6.89 0.30 7.84
CA SER A 33 -5.95 -0.61 7.20
C SER A 33 -5.39 0.00 5.92
N ILE A 34 -4.18 -0.44 5.54
CA ILE A 34 -3.56 -0.11 4.27
C ILE A 34 -2.87 -1.36 3.71
N VAL A 35 -2.99 -1.55 2.39
CA VAL A 35 -2.30 -2.62 1.67
C VAL A 35 -1.06 -2.04 1.00
N LEU A 36 0.11 -2.59 1.33
CA LEU A 36 1.41 -2.10 0.89
C LEU A 36 2.20 -3.20 0.17
N GLN A 37 3.11 -2.82 -0.71
CA GLN A 37 4.08 -3.78 -1.23
C GLN A 37 5.08 -4.16 -0.14
N ASN A 38 5.34 -5.46 0.01
CA ASN A 38 6.42 -5.93 0.88
C ASN A 38 7.78 -5.65 0.24
N ALA A 39 8.37 -4.49 0.53
CA ALA A 39 9.68 -4.07 0.03
C ALA A 39 10.35 -3.11 1.01
N GLU A 40 11.69 -3.15 1.11
CA GLU A 40 12.44 -2.29 2.03
C GLU A 40 12.38 -0.79 1.72
N THR A 41 12.04 -0.48 0.46
CA THR A 41 11.89 0.89 -0.05
C THR A 41 10.55 1.51 0.33
N ILE A 42 9.56 0.71 0.75
CA ILE A 42 8.29 1.22 1.26
C ILE A 42 8.47 1.51 2.76
N ARG A 43 8.23 2.76 3.15
CA ARG A 43 8.45 3.26 4.50
C ARG A 43 7.22 4.00 5.03
N LEU A 44 6.92 3.79 6.30
CA LEU A 44 5.95 4.57 7.06
C LEU A 44 6.71 5.48 8.04
N THR A 45 6.16 6.66 8.31
CA THR A 45 6.77 7.62 9.24
C THR A 45 6.47 7.20 10.67
N ASP A 46 7.48 7.17 11.53
CA ASP A 46 7.33 6.92 12.96
C ASP A 46 7.05 8.22 13.75
N PRO A 47 6.78 8.15 15.07
CA PRO A 47 6.54 9.35 15.87
C PRO A 47 7.72 10.34 15.97
N THR A 48 8.95 9.93 15.64
CA THR A 48 10.11 10.85 15.62
C THR A 48 10.28 11.55 14.28
N GLY A 49 9.48 11.16 13.27
CA GLY A 49 9.54 11.70 11.91
C GLY A 49 10.45 10.89 10.97
N ASP A 50 11.04 9.80 11.46
CA ASP A 50 11.92 8.95 10.67
C ASP A 50 11.11 7.91 9.88
N GLY A 51 11.68 7.48 8.75
CA GLY A 51 11.06 6.47 7.90
C GLY A 51 11.41 5.05 8.36
N ARG A 52 10.40 4.27 8.75
CA ARG A 52 10.53 2.85 9.09
C ARG A 52 10.09 1.95 7.95
N SER A 53 10.96 1.02 7.56
CA SER A 53 10.68 0.03 6.50
C SER A 53 9.53 -0.90 6.89
N VAL A 54 8.59 -1.10 5.98
CA VAL A 54 7.46 -2.02 6.19
C VAL A 54 7.90 -3.48 6.31
N ALA A 55 9.05 -3.83 5.73
CA ALA A 55 9.62 -5.17 5.85
C ALA A 55 10.12 -5.50 7.26
N ALA A 56 10.27 -4.48 8.13
CA ALA A 56 10.72 -4.62 9.52
C ALA A 56 9.65 -4.20 10.55
N LEU A 57 8.41 -3.93 10.10
CA LEU A 57 7.30 -3.61 10.99
C LEU A 57 6.85 -4.85 11.77
N GLN A 58 6.47 -4.62 13.02
CA GLN A 58 5.95 -5.63 13.94
C GLN A 58 4.72 -5.09 14.68
N PRO A 59 3.80 -5.97 15.12
CA PRO A 59 2.69 -5.56 15.97
C PRO A 59 3.18 -4.79 17.21
N GLY A 60 2.57 -3.63 17.47
CA GLY A 60 2.95 -2.71 18.54
C GLY A 60 3.86 -1.56 18.09
N ASP A 61 4.41 -1.61 16.87
CA ASP A 61 5.08 -0.44 16.31
C ASP A 61 4.12 0.73 16.11
N GLN A 62 4.60 1.93 16.41
CA GLN A 62 3.86 3.16 16.18
C GLN A 62 4.27 3.79 14.86
N VAL A 63 3.27 4.27 14.11
CA VAL A 63 3.44 5.02 12.88
C VAL A 63 2.48 6.19 12.87
N LEU A 64 2.83 7.25 12.17
CA LEU A 64 1.93 8.37 11.94
C LEU A 64 0.82 7.94 10.98
N VAL A 65 -0.40 8.31 11.34
CA VAL A 65 -1.60 8.06 10.54
C VAL A 65 -2.31 9.39 10.28
N VAL A 66 -2.93 9.49 9.12
CA VAL A 66 -3.84 10.59 8.79
C VAL A 66 -5.24 10.00 8.73
N LEU A 67 -6.11 10.47 9.61
CA LEU A 67 -7.51 10.05 9.64
C LEU A 67 -8.30 10.86 8.61
N GLU A 68 -8.74 10.20 7.54
CA GLU A 68 -9.63 10.78 6.53
C GLU A 68 -10.93 9.95 6.44
N GLY A 69 -12.05 10.61 6.13
CA GLY A 69 -13.36 9.96 6.06
C GLY A 69 -13.60 9.09 4.82
N ALA A 70 -12.66 8.99 3.89
CA ALA A 70 -12.75 8.15 2.70
C ALA A 70 -11.41 7.46 2.40
N GLY A 71 -11.47 6.31 1.76
CA GLY A 71 -10.29 5.56 1.33
C GLY A 71 -9.48 6.27 0.25
N ARG A 72 -8.24 5.82 0.06
CA ARG A 72 -7.36 6.26 -1.02
C ARG A 72 -6.75 5.09 -1.75
N HIS A 73 -6.81 5.14 -3.09
CA HIS A 73 -6.12 4.20 -3.96
C HIS A 73 -5.07 4.97 -4.78
N PHE A 74 -3.79 4.62 -4.59
CA PHE A 74 -2.66 5.32 -5.22
C PHE A 74 -2.69 6.85 -5.02
N GLY A 75 -3.12 7.29 -3.83
CA GLY A 75 -3.20 8.71 -3.48
C GLY A 75 -4.45 9.43 -4.00
N VAL A 76 -5.30 8.77 -4.78
CA VAL A 76 -6.59 9.33 -5.23
C VAL A 76 -7.67 8.99 -4.21
N LYS A 77 -8.43 10.00 -3.75
CA LYS A 77 -9.59 9.79 -2.88
C LYS A 77 -10.67 9.03 -3.64
N VAL A 78 -11.21 8.00 -3.00
CA VAL A 78 -12.21 7.12 -3.60
C VAL A 78 -13.34 6.90 -2.59
N ASP A 79 -14.58 6.98 -3.06
CA ASP A 79 -15.74 6.56 -2.26
C ASP A 79 -15.76 5.03 -2.25
N GLU A 80 -15.16 4.46 -1.22
CA GLU A 80 -14.99 3.00 -1.09
C GLU A 80 -15.90 2.40 -0.03
N THR A 81 -16.39 1.18 -0.31
CA THR A 81 -16.97 0.27 0.69
C THR A 81 -16.01 -0.92 0.81
N ILE A 82 -15.29 -1.03 1.92
CA ILE A 82 -14.33 -2.11 2.15
C ILE A 82 -15.05 -3.26 2.88
N TRP A 83 -15.03 -4.45 2.28
CA TRP A 83 -15.46 -5.71 2.91
C TRP A 83 -14.22 -6.59 3.12
N GLU A 84 -13.83 -6.80 4.38
CA GLU A 84 -12.75 -7.71 4.76
C GLU A 84 -13.38 -9.01 5.30
N GLN A 85 -12.90 -10.18 4.84
CA GLN A 85 -13.38 -11.52 5.23
C GLN A 85 -12.34 -12.26 6.05
#